data_AF-A0A2G6WVJ4-F1
#
_entry.id   AF-A0A2G6WVJ4-F1
#
_cell.length_a   1.000
_cell.length_b   1.000
_cell.length_c   1.000
_cell.angle_alpha   90.00
_cell.angle_beta   90.00
_cell.angle_gamma   90.00
#
_symmetry.space_group_name_H-M   'P 1'
#
loop_
_entity.id
_entity.type
_entity.pdbx_description
1 polymer ?
#
loop_
_entity_poly.entity_id
_entity_poly.type
_entity_poly.pdbx_seq_one_letter_code
_entity_poly.pdbx_strand_id
1 'polypeptide(L)'
;MRTFLYYALMLLLGFAWYRYGQKLLRQGYRDEKGELTQGVVGPVGFLMVAGVTCYLFFAMLRALVRGEIPCVGKGCAGQVYTLAAHAGDYWANLFFVAWMVLGLGYAMYVTLKIWFRA
;
A
#
# COMPACT_ATOMS: atom_id res chain seq x y z
N MET A 1 18.70 -16.44 -2.90
CA MET A 1 17.44 -16.96 -3.47
C MET A 1 16.18 -16.44 -2.78
N ARG A 2 16.06 -16.52 -1.44
CA ARG A 2 14.86 -16.05 -0.70
C ARG A 2 14.52 -14.56 -0.93
N THR A 3 15.51 -13.69 -0.93
CA THR A 3 15.34 -12.24 -1.15
C THR A 3 14.82 -11.93 -2.55
N PHE A 4 15.34 -12.63 -3.56
CA PHE A 4 14.87 -12.50 -4.95
C PHE A 4 13.40 -12.94 -5.08
N LEU A 5 13.05 -14.10 -4.52
CA LEU A 5 11.68 -14.59 -4.50
C LEU A 5 10.73 -13.62 -3.78
N TYR A 6 11.16 -13.05 -2.66
CA TYR A 6 10.36 -12.08 -1.90
C TYR A 6 10.01 -10.84 -2.74
N TYR A 7 11.01 -10.20 -3.36
CA TYR A 7 10.76 -9.02 -4.19
C TYR A 7 9.98 -9.35 -5.47
N ALA A 8 10.24 -10.50 -6.10
CA ALA A 8 9.47 -10.96 -7.25
C ALA A 8 7.98 -11.17 -6.88
N LEU A 9 7.70 -11.79 -5.73
CA LEU A 9 6.34 -11.98 -5.23
C LEU A 9 5.66 -10.64 -4.90
N MET A 10 6.38 -9.67 -4.34
CA MET A 10 5.82 -8.32 -4.13
C MET A 10 5.41 -7.68 -5.45
N LEU A 11 6.27 -7.72 -6.48
CA LEU A 11 5.96 -7.18 -7.80
C LEU A 11 4.75 -7.88 -8.44
N LEU A 12 4.68 -9.20 -8.35
CA LEU A 12 3.53 -9.99 -8.83
C LEU A 12 2.24 -9.62 -8.09
N LEU A 13 2.31 -9.45 -6.77
CA LEU A 13 1.19 -8.97 -5.96
C LEU A 13 0.73 -7.58 -6.42
N GLY A 14 1.66 -6.66 -6.68
CA GLY A 14 1.36 -5.33 -7.21
C GLY A 14 0.69 -5.40 -8.59
N PHE A 15 1.17 -6.26 -9.47
CA PHE A 15 0.56 -6.48 -10.78
C PHE A 15 -0.86 -7.04 -10.66
N ALA A 16 -1.07 -8.03 -9.81
CA ALA A 16 -2.40 -8.60 -9.56
C ALA A 16 -3.36 -7.55 -8.96
N TRP A 17 -2.88 -6.76 -8.00
CA TRP A 17 -3.65 -5.68 -7.36
C TRP A 17 -4.03 -4.58 -8.34
N TYR A 18 -3.08 -4.15 -9.17
CA TYR A 18 -3.34 -3.20 -10.25
C TYR A 18 -4.38 -3.75 -11.24
N ARG A 19 -4.21 -5.00 -11.71
CA ARG A 19 -5.15 -5.62 -12.64
C ARG A 19 -6.55 -5.74 -12.05
N TYR A 20 -6.65 -6.08 -10.77
CA TYR A 20 -7.91 -6.13 -10.03
C TYR A 20 -8.59 -4.76 -9.99
N GLY A 21 -7.87 -3.71 -9.58
CA GLY A 21 -8.40 -2.35 -9.57
C GLY A 21 -8.81 -1.85 -10.96
N GLN A 22 -8.04 -2.15 -12.00
CA GLN A 22 -8.42 -1.82 -13.38
C GLN A 22 -9.66 -2.57 -13.84
N LYS A 23 -9.84 -3.84 -13.45
CA LYS A 23 -11.05 -4.61 -13.77
C LYS A 23 -12.28 -3.98 -13.12
N LEU A 24 -12.20 -3.60 -11.85
CA LEU A 24 -13.24 -2.85 -11.14
C LEU A 24 -13.55 -1.52 -11.83
N LEU A 25 -12.52 -0.75 -12.20
CA LEU A 25 -12.70 0.50 -12.92
C LEU A 25 -13.29 0.32 -14.32
N ARG A 26 -13.23 -0.87 -14.93
CA ARG A 26 -13.89 -1.15 -16.21
C ARG A 26 -15.35 -1.54 -16.07
N GLN A 27 -15.79 -1.96 -14.88
CA GLN A 27 -17.21 -2.18 -14.63
C GLN A 27 -17.98 -0.86 -14.77
N GLY A 28 -19.22 -0.95 -15.26
CA GLY A 28 -20.11 0.20 -15.41
C GLY A 28 -20.60 0.74 -14.05
N TYR A 29 -21.59 1.64 -14.08
CA TYR A 29 -22.22 2.16 -12.85
C TYR A 29 -22.93 1.08 -12.04
N ARG A 30 -23.48 0.07 -12.74
CA ARG A 30 -24.06 -1.12 -12.13
C ARG A 30 -23.24 -2.36 -12.49
N ASP A 31 -23.10 -3.25 -11.52
CA ASP A 31 -22.50 -4.56 -11.68
C ASP A 31 -23.44 -5.52 -12.42
N GLU A 32 -22.96 -6.71 -12.78
CA GLU A 32 -23.71 -7.76 -13.49
C GLU A 32 -25.00 -8.19 -12.76
N LYS A 33 -25.08 -7.94 -11.44
CA LYS A 33 -26.26 -8.21 -10.59
C LYS A 33 -27.23 -7.03 -10.49
N GLY A 34 -26.95 -5.90 -11.14
CA GLY A 34 -27.77 -4.69 -11.10
C GLY A 34 -27.54 -3.78 -9.89
N GLU A 35 -26.64 -4.14 -8.98
CA GLU A 35 -26.25 -3.31 -7.82
C GLU A 35 -25.23 -2.23 -8.22
N LEU A 36 -25.12 -1.18 -7.41
CA LEU A 36 -24.09 -0.14 -7.59
C LEU A 36 -22.71 -0.76 -7.43
N THR A 37 -21.81 -0.46 -8.38
CA THR A 37 -20.42 -0.92 -8.31
C THR A 37 -19.77 -0.37 -7.03
N GLN A 38 -19.35 -1.27 -6.15
CA GLN A 38 -18.74 -0.89 -4.88
C GLN A 38 -17.24 -0.64 -5.04
N GLY A 39 -16.72 0.33 -4.28
CA GLY A 39 -15.28 0.57 -4.19
C GLY A 39 -14.55 -0.59 -3.50
N VAL A 40 -13.22 -0.56 -3.54
CA VAL A 40 -12.37 -1.57 -2.88
C VAL A 40 -12.59 -1.58 -1.37
N VAL A 41 -12.90 -0.40 -0.80
CA VAL A 41 -13.20 -0.22 0.62
C VAL A 41 -14.49 0.58 0.79
N GLY A 42 -15.27 0.25 1.82
CA GLY A 42 -16.45 1.03 2.21
C GLY A 42 -16.07 2.35 2.94
N PRO A 43 -17.05 3.21 3.29
CA PRO A 43 -16.79 4.52 3.91
C PRO A 43 -15.91 4.52 5.16
N VAL A 44 -16.20 3.64 6.12
CA VAL A 44 -15.40 3.51 7.35
C VAL A 44 -14.01 2.94 7.05
N GLY A 45 -13.95 1.93 6.17
CA GLY A 45 -12.69 1.35 5.71
C GLY A 45 -11.82 2.38 4.98
N PHE A 46 -12.42 3.28 4.20
CA PHE A 46 -11.73 4.36 3.51
C PHE A 46 -11.06 5.32 4.48
N LEU A 47 -11.76 5.76 5.54
CA LEU A 47 -11.18 6.64 6.57
C LEU A 47 -10.01 5.97 7.29
N MET A 48 -10.15 4.70 7.64
CA MET A 48 -9.08 3.91 8.26
C MET A 48 -7.86 3.79 7.34
N VAL A 49 -8.10 3.43 6.07
CA VAL A 49 -7.03 3.31 5.06
C VAL A 49 -6.36 4.65 4.81
N ALA A 50 -7.11 5.75 4.74
CA ALA A 50 -6.57 7.08 4.58
C ALA A 50 -5.66 7.46 5.76
N GLY A 51 -6.12 7.24 6.99
CA GLY A 51 -5.33 7.51 8.20
C GLY A 51 -4.03 6.69 8.24
N VAL A 52 -4.12 5.39 7.98
CA VAL A 52 -2.94 4.50 7.93
C VAL A 52 -1.98 4.92 6.81
N THR A 53 -2.49 5.23 5.62
CA THR A 53 -1.66 5.65 4.47
C THR A 53 -0.92 6.95 4.77
N CYS A 54 -1.61 7.95 5.34
CA CYS A 54 -1.00 9.20 5.76
C CYS A 54 0.10 8.99 6.80
N TYR A 55 -0.16 8.17 7.81
CA TYR A 55 0.84 7.84 8.83
C TYR A 55 2.08 7.16 8.23
N LEU A 56 1.88 6.14 7.39
CA LEU A 56 2.98 5.41 6.74
C LEU A 56 3.77 6.33 5.78
N PHE A 57 3.09 7.19 5.03
CA PHE A 57 3.73 8.16 4.15
C PHE A 57 4.57 9.17 4.93
N PHE A 58 4.04 9.69 6.03
CA PHE A 58 4.81 10.55 6.93
C PHE A 58 6.03 9.82 7.51
N ALA A 59 5.87 8.58 7.98
CA ALA A 59 6.97 7.77 8.49
C ALA A 59 8.05 7.52 7.42
N MET A 60 7.65 7.27 6.17
CA MET A 60 8.55 7.12 5.03
C MET A 60 9.35 8.40 4.75
N LEU A 61 8.68 9.56 4.68
CA LEU A 61 9.33 10.86 4.49
C LEU A 61 10.31 11.17 5.63
N ARG A 62 9.87 10.95 6.87
CA ARG A 62 10.72 11.12 8.05
C ARG A 62 11.95 10.21 8.00
N ALA A 63 11.78 8.96 7.58
CA ALA A 63 12.89 8.02 7.44
C ALA A 63 13.90 8.49 6.40
N LEU A 64 13.43 8.95 5.23
CA LEU A 64 14.30 9.51 4.19
C LEU A 64 15.11 10.72 4.68
N VAL A 65 14.50 11.60 5.49
CA VAL A 65 15.16 12.79 6.03
C VAL A 65 16.14 12.45 7.16
N ARG A 66 15.78 11.54 8.07
CA ARG A 66 16.59 11.22 9.25
C ARG A 66 17.58 10.08 9.05
N GLY A 67 17.42 9.28 7.99
CA GLY A 67 18.19 8.06 7.79
C GLY A 67 17.90 6.98 8.83
N GLU A 68 16.75 7.03 9.50
CA GLU A 68 16.35 6.09 10.55
C GLU A 68 14.89 5.67 10.36
N ILE A 69 14.61 4.37 10.45
CA ILE A 69 13.27 3.84 10.32
C ILE A 69 12.98 2.80 11.42
N PRO A 70 11.89 2.96 12.20
CA PRO A 70 11.45 1.89 13.09
C PRO A 70 11.01 0.69 12.24
N CYS A 71 11.37 -0.52 12.67
CA CYS A 71 11.00 -1.75 11.99
C CYS A 71 9.47 -1.89 11.96
N VAL A 72 8.87 -2.02 10.77
CA VAL A 72 7.41 -2.15 10.59
C VAL A 72 7.07 -3.57 10.10
N GLY A 73 6.43 -4.39 10.93
CA GLY A 73 5.97 -5.73 10.53
C GLY A 73 5.97 -6.80 11.65
N LYS A 74 5.50 -8.02 11.33
CA LYS A 74 5.29 -9.13 12.27
C LYS A 74 6.57 -9.76 12.88
N GLY A 75 7.76 -9.27 12.52
CA GLY A 75 9.05 -9.74 13.05
C GLY A 75 9.86 -8.65 13.76
N CYS A 76 9.28 -7.48 13.97
CA CYS A 76 9.98 -6.30 14.47
C CYS A 76 9.80 -6.16 15.98
N ALA A 77 10.87 -6.34 16.76
CA ALA A 77 10.85 -6.16 18.22
C ALA A 77 11.03 -4.68 18.64
N GLY A 78 10.45 -3.73 17.89
CA GLY A 78 10.63 -2.29 18.16
C GLY A 78 12.03 -1.74 17.83
N GLN A 79 12.83 -2.47 17.06
CA GLN A 79 14.17 -2.06 16.67
C GLN A 79 14.13 -0.90 15.66
N VAL A 80 15.12 0.00 15.75
CA VAL A 80 15.32 1.11 14.81
C VAL A 80 16.48 0.75 13.90
N TYR A 81 16.24 0.72 12.59
CA TYR A 81 17.30 0.55 11.61
C TYR A 81 17.80 1.92 11.16
N THR A 82 19.10 2.14 11.27
CA THR A 82 19.76 3.35 10.76
C THR A 82 20.47 3.03 9.46
N LEU A 83 20.51 3.99 8.53
CA LEU A 83 21.19 3.85 7.25
C LEU A 83 22.70 3.59 7.45
N ALA A 84 23.29 4.17 8.49
CA ALA A 84 24.71 4.06 8.79
C ALA A 84 25.11 2.67 9.34
N ALA A 85 24.28 2.05 10.17
CA ALA A 85 24.60 0.76 10.80
C ALA A 85 23.99 -0.44 10.06
N HIS A 86 22.83 -0.25 9.41
CA HIS A 86 21.99 -1.32 8.88
C HIS A 86 21.41 -0.96 7.51
N ALA A 87 22.26 -0.54 6.57
CA ALA A 87 21.82 -0.06 5.24
C ALA A 87 20.87 -1.03 4.52
N GLY A 88 21.16 -2.34 4.53
CA GLY A 88 20.32 -3.35 3.88
C GLY A 88 18.91 -3.42 4.46
N ASP A 89 18.80 -3.59 5.78
CA ASP A 89 17.51 -3.71 6.48
C ASP A 89 16.74 -2.38 6.46
N TYR A 90 17.44 -1.25 6.52
CA TYR A 90 16.88 0.08 6.34
C TYR A 90 16.14 0.20 5.00
N TRP A 91 16.82 -0.12 3.88
CA TRP A 91 16.22 0.00 2.54
C TRP A 91 15.11 -1.04 2.31
N ALA A 92 15.25 -2.24 2.84
CA ALA A 92 14.21 -3.27 2.73
C ALA A 92 12.93 -2.85 3.47
N ASN A 93 13.06 -2.32 4.69
CA ASN A 93 11.92 -1.83 5.45
C ASN A 93 11.29 -0.57 4.81
N LEU A 94 12.12 0.36 4.33
CA LEU A 94 11.65 1.54 3.63
C LEU A 94 10.92 1.19 2.32
N PHE A 95 11.44 0.21 1.56
CA PHE A 95 10.78 -0.31 0.38
C PHE A 95 9.41 -0.94 0.71
N PHE A 96 9.34 -1.72 1.78
CA PHE A 96 8.08 -2.29 2.24
C PHE A 96 7.05 -1.20 2.62
N VAL A 97 7.46 -0.18 3.37
CA VAL A 97 6.59 0.95 3.72
C VAL A 97 6.12 1.69 2.46
N ALA A 98 7.01 1.97 1.52
CA ALA A 98 6.66 2.58 0.24
C ALA A 98 5.65 1.71 -0.53
N TRP A 99 5.84 0.39 -0.53
CA TRP A 99 4.91 -0.55 -1.16
C TRP A 99 3.52 -0.53 -0.54
N MET A 100 3.44 -0.47 0.80
CA MET A 100 2.18 -0.33 1.53
C MET A 100 1.47 0.98 1.19
N VAL A 101 2.20 2.10 1.17
CA VAL A 101 1.65 3.42 0.80
C VAL A 101 1.08 3.38 -0.63
N LEU A 102 1.80 2.80 -1.58
CA LEU A 102 1.34 2.67 -2.97
C LEU A 102 0.10 1.79 -3.09
N GLY A 103 0.09 0.62 -2.43
CA GLY A 103 -1.03 -0.31 -2.48
C GLY A 103 -2.32 0.26 -1.89
N LEU A 104 -2.21 0.90 -0.72
CA LEU A 104 -3.34 1.54 -0.04
C LEU A 104 -3.80 2.80 -0.78
N GLY A 105 -2.87 3.63 -1.24
CA GLY A 105 -3.18 4.81 -2.06
C GLY A 105 -3.90 4.44 -3.36
N TYR A 106 -3.50 3.34 -4.01
CA TYR A 106 -4.21 2.83 -5.18
C TYR A 106 -5.63 2.34 -4.84
N ALA A 107 -5.82 1.66 -3.70
CA ALA A 107 -7.14 1.24 -3.23
C ALA A 107 -8.07 2.44 -3.00
N MET A 108 -7.55 3.50 -2.38
CA MET A 108 -8.26 4.77 -2.21
C MET A 108 -8.62 5.39 -3.56
N TYR A 109 -7.66 5.48 -4.49
CA TYR A 109 -7.88 6.02 -5.84
C TYR A 109 -9.02 5.28 -6.57
N VAL A 110 -8.98 3.95 -6.59
CA VAL A 110 -10.02 3.14 -7.25
C VAL A 110 -11.38 3.40 -6.59
N THR A 111 -11.42 3.41 -5.26
CA THR A 111 -12.65 3.66 -4.49
C THR A 111 -13.26 5.02 -4.80
N LEU A 112 -12.46 6.09 -4.75
CA LEU A 112 -12.93 7.45 -5.07
C LEU A 112 -13.44 7.56 -6.51
N LYS A 113 -12.72 6.96 -7.46
CA LYS A 113 -13.11 6.99 -8.87
C LYS A 113 -14.42 6.25 -9.14
N ILE A 114 -14.74 5.24 -8.35
CA ILE A 114 -16.02 4.52 -8.43
C ILE A 114 -17.14 5.35 -7.78
N TRP A 115 -16.92 5.92 -6.60
CA TRP A 115 -17.95 6.70 -5.91
C TRP A 115 -18.32 8.00 -6.63
N PHE A 116 -17.35 8.66 -7.25
CA PHE A 116 -17.57 9.90 -8.01
C PHE A 116 -17.86 9.65 -9.49
N ARG A 117 -18.22 8.42 -9.85
CA ARG A 117 -18.61 8.08 -11.21
C ARG A 117 -20.06 8.52 -11.44
N ALA A 118 -20.22 9.58 -12.23
CA ALA A 118 -21.51 10.05 -12.72
C ALA A 118 -22.09 9.09 -13.77
#